data_AF-A0A0J7K6N8-F1
#
_entry.id   AF-A0A0J7K6N8-F1
#
_cell.length_a   1.000
_cell.length_b   1.000
_cell.length_c   1.000
_cell.angle_alpha   90.00
_cell.angle_beta   90.00
_cell.angle_gamma   90.00
#
_symmetry.space_group_name_H-M   'P 1'
#
loop_
_entity.id
_entity.type
_entity.pdbx_description
1 polymer ?
#
loop_
_entity_poly.entity_id
_entity_poly.type
_entity_poly.pdbx_seq_one_letter_code
_entity_poly.pdbx_strand_id
1 'polypeptide(L)'
;MHRQRGFVEVRNVVKNNILKIRKEVIEAATLRREERQPQHYQAMELQKDIWNIPSHIFGEYKRCEARGICKENCNETKKNYVPFLKLHGLYPKIESAVMYLSAYSESLLLNLTNNPAESFNSIICKQIGGKRINFGKKGSYNARIAGAVLQFNTQEVLTQLHKSMCKTVPPIVENLEKRRQRKVAKTRESREAQGRQKKFKRESGTDRYYGPQSQKPDLPSHIFEQLRQNHFEKLSENAINRQTIELETRNQNESELWLSLRREMLTASNFGIVCRMRPTTSCASTVKNILYPPSIDTAAMKYGRDKEAVARKELAMKLNKEIKPCGLFIDNENPFLGASPDGLIEENGLVEIKCPLSAEHLTAEKAIETLPSLKGIFDKKNPYKMNRNHRFFYQVQGQLNITRREYCIFAVWTPESIKIVNISTDNEFWKNKMLPFLTRFYYECMLPEILDSRHNRHLPIRNPQYITEAKEEAAKQIISRKSIRPNIFESENLFIKKKRSNDVLPIGAAIAATAATLDTEQDDDCIIPVIVTKAYKSLEGIVVITGDVFSLMVPNFAYMIAYPAVHTISW
;
A
#
# COMPACT_ATOMS: atom_id res chain seq x y z
N MET A 1 -10.89 -11.37 -23.79
CA MET A 1 -10.23 -11.99 -22.61
C MET A 1 -10.86 -13.35 -22.33
N HIS A 2 -10.16 -14.45 -22.65
CA HIS A 2 -10.57 -15.76 -22.16
C HIS A 2 -10.32 -15.84 -20.65
N ARG A 3 -11.32 -16.25 -19.87
CA ARG A 3 -11.10 -16.69 -18.49
C ARG A 3 -10.27 -17.98 -18.56
N GLN A 4 -8.99 -17.94 -18.18
CA GLN A 4 -8.18 -19.14 -18.00
C GLN A 4 -8.92 -20.07 -17.02
N ARG A 5 -9.32 -21.26 -17.48
CA ARG A 5 -10.15 -22.19 -16.68
C ARG A 5 -9.49 -22.53 -15.33
N GLY A 6 -8.16 -22.65 -15.30
CA GLY A 6 -7.37 -22.89 -14.09
C GLY A 6 -7.55 -21.81 -13.00
N PHE A 7 -7.60 -20.53 -13.35
CA PHE A 7 -7.70 -19.44 -12.36
C PHE A 7 -8.95 -19.55 -11.47
N VAL A 8 -10.08 -20.00 -12.03
CA VAL A 8 -11.33 -20.19 -11.29
C VAL A 8 -11.22 -21.37 -10.31
N GLU A 9 -10.59 -22.48 -10.72
CA GLU A 9 -10.29 -23.62 -9.86
C GLU A 9 -9.38 -23.18 -8.68
N VAL A 10 -8.28 -22.48 -8.97
CA VAL A 10 -7.34 -22.00 -7.93
C VAL A 10 -8.02 -21.08 -6.94
N ARG A 11 -8.85 -20.13 -7.42
CA ARG A 11 -9.61 -19.22 -6.57
C ARG A 11 -10.58 -19.95 -5.66
N ASN A 12 -11.20 -21.05 -6.12
CA ASN A 12 -12.05 -21.90 -5.28
C ASN A 12 -11.24 -22.68 -4.24
N VAL A 13 -10.05 -23.19 -4.59
CA VAL A 13 -9.12 -23.81 -3.63
C VAL A 13 -8.74 -22.85 -2.51
N VAL A 14 -8.40 -21.59 -2.83
CA VAL A 14 -8.16 -20.56 -1.79
C VAL A 14 -9.41 -20.35 -0.94
N LYS A 15 -10.56 -20.08 -1.57
CA LYS A 15 -11.84 -19.80 -0.89
C LYS A 15 -12.21 -20.90 0.12
N ASN A 16 -12.05 -22.16 -0.25
CA ASN A 16 -12.40 -23.31 0.59
C ASN A 16 -11.41 -23.56 1.73
N ASN A 17 -10.15 -23.10 1.61
CA ASN A 17 -9.11 -23.30 2.62
C ASN A 17 -8.86 -22.08 3.52
N ILE A 18 -9.41 -20.89 3.23
CA ILE A 18 -9.30 -19.69 4.10
C ILE A 18 -9.71 -19.97 5.56
N LEU A 19 -10.77 -20.76 5.78
CA LEU A 19 -11.21 -21.10 7.14
C LEU A 19 -10.25 -22.06 7.85
N LYS A 20 -9.52 -22.91 7.10
CA LYS A 20 -8.47 -23.75 7.64
C LYS A 20 -7.25 -22.93 8.06
N ILE A 21 -6.86 -21.90 7.28
CA ILE A 21 -5.78 -20.98 7.66
C ILE A 21 -6.10 -20.34 9.01
N ARG A 22 -7.33 -19.84 9.20
CA ARG A 22 -7.76 -19.30 10.48
C ARG A 22 -7.74 -20.36 11.60
N LYS A 23 -8.20 -21.58 11.33
CA LYS A 23 -8.22 -22.68 12.31
C LYS A 23 -6.81 -23.01 12.80
N GLU A 24 -5.88 -23.26 11.88
CA GLU A 24 -4.48 -23.57 12.16
C GLU A 24 -3.78 -22.46 12.95
N VAL A 25 -4.05 -21.17 12.67
CA VAL A 25 -3.46 -20.06 13.43
C VAL A 25 -3.97 -20.05 14.88
N ILE A 26 -5.24 -20.37 15.11
CA ILE A 26 -5.82 -20.45 16.46
C ILE A 26 -5.24 -21.66 17.20
N GLU A 27 -5.13 -22.82 16.54
CA GLU A 27 -4.54 -24.03 17.12
C GLU A 27 -3.05 -23.82 17.45
N ALA A 28 -2.25 -23.23 16.56
CA ALA A 28 -0.86 -22.85 16.82
C ALA A 28 -0.74 -21.87 18.00
N ALA A 29 -1.55 -20.80 18.03
CA ALA A 29 -1.53 -19.83 19.14
C ALA A 29 -1.97 -20.42 20.48
N THR A 30 -2.76 -21.51 20.46
CA THR A 30 -3.18 -22.24 21.67
C THR A 30 -2.04 -23.12 22.18
N LEU A 31 -1.43 -23.93 21.30
CA LEU A 31 -0.26 -24.76 21.62
C LEU A 31 0.89 -23.93 22.19
N ARG A 32 1.26 -22.83 21.52
CA ARG A 32 2.35 -21.95 21.98
C ARG A 32 2.07 -21.23 23.31
N ARG A 33 0.81 -21.14 23.75
CA ARG A 33 0.43 -20.60 25.08
C ARG A 33 0.64 -21.63 26.19
N GLU A 34 0.56 -22.93 25.88
CA GLU A 34 0.72 -24.03 26.84
C GLU A 34 2.20 -24.40 27.08
N GLU A 35 3.08 -24.05 26.13
CA GLU A 35 4.54 -24.20 26.26
C GLU A 35 5.12 -23.38 27.43
N ARG A 36 5.94 -23.99 28.28
CA ARG A 36 6.67 -23.30 29.37
C ARG A 36 7.90 -22.58 28.82
N GLN A 37 7.69 -21.48 28.10
CA GLN A 37 8.73 -20.63 27.51
C GLN A 37 8.48 -19.15 27.82
N PRO A 38 9.50 -18.28 27.76
CA PRO A 38 9.30 -16.83 27.85
C PRO A 38 8.36 -16.33 26.74
N GLN A 39 7.46 -15.39 27.08
CA GLN A 39 6.43 -14.88 26.15
C GLN A 39 7.00 -14.35 24.82
N HIS A 40 8.16 -13.68 24.85
CA HIS A 40 8.83 -13.19 23.64
C HIS A 40 9.27 -14.33 22.72
N TYR A 41 9.71 -15.46 23.28
CA TYR A 41 10.13 -16.64 22.54
C TYR A 41 8.92 -17.36 21.94
N GLN A 42 7.85 -17.54 22.73
CA GLN A 42 6.55 -18.04 22.22
C GLN A 42 6.04 -17.17 21.05
N ALA A 43 6.17 -15.84 21.14
CA ALA A 43 5.71 -14.91 20.10
C ALA A 43 6.56 -15.01 18.82
N MET A 44 7.87 -15.20 18.97
CA MET A 44 8.79 -15.43 17.84
C MET A 44 8.51 -16.77 17.15
N GLU A 45 8.31 -17.85 17.90
CA GLU A 45 8.00 -19.16 17.35
C GLU A 45 6.60 -19.21 16.72
N LEU A 46 5.58 -18.61 17.35
CA LEU A 46 4.26 -18.47 16.72
C LEU A 46 4.32 -17.64 15.42
N GLN A 47 5.21 -16.65 15.32
CA GLN A 47 5.40 -15.92 14.06
C GLN A 47 5.89 -16.85 12.94
N LYS A 48 6.87 -17.72 13.23
CA LYS A 48 7.39 -18.74 12.31
C LYS A 48 6.32 -19.77 11.92
N ASP A 49 5.50 -20.21 12.88
CA ASP A 49 4.37 -21.12 12.62
C ASP A 49 3.38 -20.47 11.64
N ILE A 50 2.96 -19.22 11.91
CA ILE A 50 2.02 -18.47 11.08
C ILE A 50 2.53 -18.34 9.65
N TRP A 51 3.82 -18.09 9.46
CA TRP A 51 4.47 -18.04 8.14
C TRP A 51 4.41 -19.36 7.36
N ASN A 52 4.47 -20.51 8.05
CA ASN A 52 4.44 -21.82 7.41
C ASN A 52 3.01 -22.34 7.13
N ILE A 53 1.99 -21.83 7.83
CA ILE A 53 0.59 -22.29 7.69
C ILE A 53 0.07 -22.29 6.23
N PRO A 54 0.34 -21.29 5.37
CA PRO A 54 -0.08 -21.33 3.96
C PRO A 54 0.55 -22.49 3.20
N SER A 55 1.86 -22.69 3.34
CA SER A 55 2.60 -23.80 2.70
C SER A 55 1.98 -25.13 3.11
N HIS A 56 1.82 -25.36 4.43
CA HIS A 56 1.22 -26.54 5.01
C HIS A 56 -0.20 -26.83 4.44
N ILE A 57 -1.08 -25.83 4.42
CA ILE A 57 -2.48 -26.00 4.00
C ILE A 57 -2.63 -26.25 2.51
N PHE A 58 -1.73 -25.68 1.69
CA PHE A 58 -1.75 -25.85 0.24
C PHE A 58 -0.86 -27.00 -0.27
N GLY A 59 -0.22 -27.77 0.63
CA GLY A 59 0.46 -29.02 0.30
C GLY A 59 1.98 -28.94 0.10
N GLU A 60 2.64 -27.88 0.58
CA GLU A 60 4.11 -27.76 0.63
C GLU A 60 4.61 -27.92 2.07
N TYR A 61 5.16 -29.09 2.40
CA TYR A 61 5.47 -29.49 3.79
C TYR A 61 6.90 -29.17 4.26
N LYS A 62 7.70 -28.43 3.46
CA LYS A 62 9.15 -28.18 3.66
C LYS A 62 9.58 -27.70 5.05
N ARG A 63 8.72 -26.98 5.78
CA ARG A 63 9.01 -26.46 7.14
C ARG A 63 8.08 -27.03 8.22
N CYS A 64 7.35 -28.12 7.92
CA CYS A 64 6.40 -28.73 8.86
C CYS A 64 7.06 -29.64 9.91
N GLU A 65 8.22 -30.23 9.64
CA GLU A 65 8.94 -31.08 10.60
C GLU A 65 9.30 -30.33 11.89
N ALA A 66 9.60 -29.03 11.80
CA ALA A 66 9.90 -28.16 12.95
C ALA A 66 8.69 -27.91 13.89
N ARG A 67 7.45 -28.17 13.45
CA ARG A 67 6.22 -27.96 14.25
C ARG A 67 5.79 -29.23 15.00
N GLY A 68 6.56 -30.33 14.91
CA GLY A 68 6.21 -31.62 15.54
C GLY A 68 4.94 -32.28 14.97
N ILE A 69 4.40 -31.77 13.86
CA ILE A 69 3.21 -32.33 13.22
C ILE A 69 3.62 -33.63 12.52
N CYS A 70 3.15 -34.75 13.08
CA CYS A 70 3.42 -36.08 12.57
C CYS A 70 3.06 -36.21 11.08
N LYS A 71 3.92 -36.92 10.35
CA LYS A 71 3.75 -37.24 8.92
C LYS A 71 2.43 -38.00 8.65
N GLU A 72 1.83 -38.60 9.67
CA GLU A 72 0.57 -39.35 9.63
C GLU A 72 -0.67 -38.55 9.18
N ASN A 73 -0.72 -37.22 9.40
CA ASN A 73 -1.81 -36.37 8.87
C ASN A 73 -1.48 -35.76 7.48
N CYS A 74 -0.24 -35.92 7.02
CA CYS A 74 0.25 -35.47 5.73
C CYS A 74 0.00 -36.53 4.66
N ASN A 75 -1.28 -36.80 4.33
CA ASN A 75 -1.63 -37.65 3.19
C ASN A 75 -0.84 -37.21 1.93
N GLU A 76 0.12 -38.04 1.51
CA GLU A 76 0.94 -37.84 0.31
C GLU A 76 0.09 -37.78 -0.98
N THR A 77 -1.17 -38.19 -0.90
CA THR A 77 -2.19 -38.09 -1.96
C THR A 77 -2.81 -36.70 -2.13
N LYS A 78 -2.51 -35.71 -1.26
CA LYS A 78 -3.01 -34.34 -1.42
C LYS A 78 -2.18 -33.56 -2.47
N LYS A 79 -2.78 -33.31 -3.64
CA LYS A 79 -2.25 -32.43 -4.70
C LYS A 79 -1.65 -31.14 -4.12
N ASN A 80 -0.36 -30.90 -4.34
CA ASN A 80 0.29 -29.65 -3.95
C ASN A 80 -0.21 -28.50 -4.85
N TYR A 81 -0.91 -27.55 -4.25
CA TYR A 81 -1.46 -26.38 -4.93
C TYR A 81 -0.52 -25.17 -4.93
N VAL A 82 0.57 -25.17 -4.15
CA VAL A 82 1.47 -24.01 -4.03
C VAL A 82 2.09 -23.59 -5.38
N PRO A 83 2.63 -24.49 -6.23
CA PRO A 83 3.11 -24.10 -7.56
C PRO A 83 2.01 -23.48 -8.43
N PHE A 84 0.79 -24.03 -8.36
CA PHE A 84 -0.36 -23.55 -9.13
C PHE A 84 -0.89 -22.21 -8.61
N LEU A 85 -0.78 -21.94 -7.29
CA LEU A 85 -1.10 -20.66 -6.65
C LEU A 85 -0.05 -19.58 -6.98
N LYS A 86 1.24 -19.96 -7.07
CA LYS A 86 2.35 -19.08 -7.48
C LYS A 86 2.17 -18.68 -8.96
N LEU A 87 1.91 -19.66 -9.85
CA LEU A 87 1.65 -19.45 -11.28
C LEU A 87 0.53 -18.43 -11.57
N HIS A 88 -0.52 -18.41 -10.75
CA HIS A 88 -1.67 -17.49 -10.91
C HIS A 88 -1.57 -16.23 -10.02
N GLY A 89 -0.41 -15.93 -9.44
CA GLY A 89 -0.19 -14.71 -8.64
C GLY A 89 -1.08 -14.60 -7.40
N LEU A 90 -1.62 -15.73 -6.92
CA LEU A 90 -2.46 -15.79 -5.72
C LEU A 90 -1.62 -16.06 -4.48
N TYR A 91 -0.61 -16.94 -4.56
CA TYR A 91 0.24 -17.28 -3.40
C TYR A 91 0.89 -16.05 -2.75
N PRO A 92 1.55 -15.13 -3.49
CA PRO A 92 2.23 -13.98 -2.88
C PRO A 92 1.25 -13.04 -2.15
N LYS A 93 0.00 -12.94 -2.62
CA LYS A 93 -1.06 -12.15 -1.95
C LYS A 93 -1.48 -12.78 -0.63
N ILE A 94 -1.45 -14.12 -0.52
CA ILE A 94 -1.69 -14.85 0.72
C ILE A 94 -0.51 -14.65 1.67
N GLU A 95 0.72 -14.79 1.18
CA GLU A 95 1.94 -14.54 1.96
C GLU A 95 1.95 -13.12 2.54
N SER A 96 1.67 -12.07 1.75
CA SER A 96 1.61 -10.70 2.28
C SER A 96 0.55 -10.51 3.38
N ALA A 97 -0.62 -11.15 3.24
CA ALA A 97 -1.68 -11.09 4.26
C ALA A 97 -1.31 -11.85 5.55
N VAL A 98 -0.55 -12.94 5.41
CA VAL A 98 -0.09 -13.78 6.52
C VAL A 98 1.12 -13.19 7.23
N MET A 99 2.04 -12.56 6.50
CA MET A 99 3.13 -11.73 7.03
C MET A 99 2.56 -10.56 7.84
N TYR A 100 1.51 -9.91 7.36
CA TYR A 100 0.81 -8.88 8.15
C TYR A 100 0.19 -9.44 9.42
N LEU A 101 -0.40 -10.65 9.39
CA LEU A 101 -0.95 -11.30 10.58
C LEU A 101 0.13 -11.70 11.60
N SER A 102 1.23 -12.26 11.13
CA SER A 102 2.30 -12.81 11.98
C SER A 102 3.00 -11.74 12.82
N ALA A 103 3.04 -10.49 12.32
CA ALA A 103 3.56 -9.33 13.05
C ALA A 103 2.79 -9.03 14.35
N TYR A 104 1.64 -9.67 14.57
CA TYR A 104 0.82 -9.56 15.78
C TYR A 104 0.76 -10.87 16.58
N SER A 105 1.75 -11.76 16.44
CA SER A 105 1.82 -13.04 17.17
C SER A 105 1.68 -12.88 18.68
N GLU A 106 2.31 -11.87 19.28
CA GLU A 106 2.16 -11.56 20.71
C GLU A 106 0.70 -11.24 21.11
N SER A 107 -0.02 -10.45 20.29
CA SER A 107 -1.44 -10.15 20.53
C SER A 107 -2.32 -11.39 20.39
N LEU A 108 -1.96 -12.32 19.48
CA LEU A 108 -2.66 -13.59 19.29
C LEU A 108 -2.43 -14.54 20.49
N LEU A 109 -1.20 -14.62 21.02
CA LEU A 109 -0.90 -15.37 22.25
C LEU A 109 -1.72 -14.87 23.43
N LEU A 110 -1.76 -13.55 23.64
CA LEU A 110 -2.52 -12.92 24.71
C LEU A 110 -4.05 -12.89 24.46
N ASN A 111 -4.53 -13.38 23.31
CA ASN A 111 -5.93 -13.37 22.89
C ASN A 111 -6.57 -11.95 22.95
N LEU A 112 -5.76 -10.92 22.68
CA LEU A 112 -6.21 -9.53 22.73
C LEU A 112 -7.16 -9.25 21.57
N THR A 113 -8.42 -8.95 21.89
CA THR A 113 -9.41 -8.51 20.90
C THR A 113 -10.12 -7.26 21.39
N ASN A 114 -10.33 -6.28 20.50
CA ASN A 114 -11.17 -5.12 20.81
C ASN A 114 -12.68 -5.44 20.76
N ASN A 115 -13.10 -6.66 20.40
CA ASN A 115 -14.52 -7.01 20.28
C ASN A 115 -15.34 -6.65 21.54
N PRO A 116 -14.85 -6.83 22.79
CA PRO A 116 -15.55 -6.36 23.99
C PRO A 116 -15.66 -4.83 24.03
N ALA A 117 -14.57 -4.10 23.75
CA ALA A 117 -14.55 -2.64 23.77
C ALA A 117 -15.42 -2.01 22.66
N GLU A 118 -15.40 -2.55 21.44
CA GLU A 118 -16.30 -2.13 20.35
C GLU A 118 -17.77 -2.44 20.68
N SER A 119 -18.04 -3.61 21.27
CA SER A 119 -19.39 -4.01 21.69
C SER A 119 -19.91 -3.11 22.83
N PHE A 120 -19.05 -2.76 23.77
CA PHE A 120 -19.36 -1.84 24.87
C PHE A 120 -19.60 -0.41 24.37
N ASN A 121 -18.72 0.13 23.52
CA ASN A 121 -18.91 1.43 22.87
C ASN A 121 -20.18 1.45 22.00
N SER A 122 -20.56 0.35 21.35
CA SER A 122 -21.83 0.23 20.65
C SER A 122 -23.05 0.31 21.59
N ILE A 123 -22.91 -0.06 22.86
CA ILE A 123 -23.97 0.10 23.88
C ILE A 123 -23.96 1.53 24.41
N ILE A 124 -22.80 2.11 24.72
CA ILE A 124 -22.66 3.52 25.11
C ILE A 124 -23.33 4.42 24.07
N CYS A 125 -23.00 4.27 22.78
CA CYS A 125 -23.59 5.06 21.69
C CYS A 125 -25.12 4.97 21.60
N LYS A 126 -25.72 3.84 22.03
CA LYS A 126 -27.18 3.69 22.12
C LYS A 126 -27.74 4.39 23.35
N GLN A 127 -27.11 4.23 24.52
CA GLN A 127 -27.55 4.83 25.78
C GLN A 127 -27.42 6.36 25.79
N ILE A 128 -26.39 6.91 25.14
CA ILE A 128 -26.27 8.37 24.96
C ILE A 128 -27.24 8.93 23.90
N GLY A 129 -27.85 8.08 23.07
CA GLY A 129 -28.85 8.45 22.05
C GLY A 129 -28.28 9.00 20.73
N GLY A 130 -26.96 8.93 20.53
CA GLY A 130 -26.26 9.65 19.47
C GLY A 130 -26.36 11.18 19.61
N LYS A 131 -25.94 11.94 18.58
CA LYS A 131 -25.91 13.41 18.57
C LYS A 131 -27.31 14.10 18.55
N ARG A 132 -28.39 13.48 19.05
CA ARG A 132 -29.78 13.94 18.85
C ARG A 132 -30.63 14.09 20.12
N ILE A 133 -30.03 14.09 21.31
CA ILE A 133 -30.76 14.31 22.58
C ILE A 133 -30.12 15.47 23.34
N ASN A 134 -30.91 16.50 23.65
CA ASN A 134 -30.44 17.70 24.37
C ASN A 134 -29.83 17.35 25.74
N PHE A 135 -28.72 18.02 26.06
CA PHE A 135 -27.84 17.71 27.19
C PHE A 135 -28.10 18.53 28.48
N GLY A 136 -29.19 19.30 28.54
CA GLY A 136 -29.46 20.31 29.58
C GLY A 136 -29.75 19.81 31.01
N LYS A 137 -29.19 18.66 31.45
CA LYS A 137 -29.22 18.20 32.84
C LYS A 137 -27.87 17.59 33.25
N LYS A 138 -27.21 18.20 34.25
CA LYS A 138 -26.00 17.66 34.93
C LYS A 138 -26.24 16.21 35.38
N GLY A 139 -25.18 15.39 35.35
CA GLY A 139 -25.22 13.96 35.71
C GLY A 139 -25.81 13.01 34.65
N SER A 140 -26.46 13.54 33.61
CA SER A 140 -27.13 12.69 32.60
C SER A 140 -26.19 11.82 31.76
N TYR A 141 -24.93 12.22 31.56
CA TYR A 141 -23.92 11.40 30.88
C TYR A 141 -23.49 10.21 31.75
N ASN A 142 -23.00 10.46 32.97
CA ASN A 142 -22.51 9.41 33.87
C ASN A 142 -23.59 8.36 34.18
N ALA A 143 -24.86 8.77 34.36
CA ALA A 143 -25.98 7.85 34.52
C ALA A 143 -26.21 6.95 33.27
N ARG A 144 -26.09 7.51 32.05
CA ARG A 144 -26.18 6.75 30.79
C ARG A 144 -24.99 5.80 30.60
N ILE A 145 -23.79 6.18 31.05
CA ILE A 145 -22.61 5.30 31.05
C ILE A 145 -22.78 4.16 32.07
N ALA A 146 -23.25 4.43 33.29
CA ALA A 146 -23.57 3.39 34.27
C ALA A 146 -24.63 2.42 33.73
N GLY A 147 -25.69 2.93 33.09
CA GLY A 147 -26.68 2.11 32.39
C GLY A 147 -26.09 1.30 31.22
N ALA A 148 -25.08 1.83 30.53
CA ALA A 148 -24.35 1.09 29.49
C ALA A 148 -23.47 -0.04 30.07
N VAL A 149 -22.78 0.19 31.19
CA VAL A 149 -21.97 -0.82 31.91
C VAL A 149 -22.86 -1.97 32.34
N LEU A 150 -23.96 -1.66 33.05
CA LEU A 150 -24.94 -2.67 33.45
C LEU A 150 -25.48 -3.44 32.23
N GLN A 151 -25.81 -2.75 31.12
CA GLN A 151 -26.40 -3.42 29.96
C GLN A 151 -25.39 -4.29 29.19
N PHE A 152 -24.11 -3.96 29.24
CA PHE A 152 -23.05 -4.79 28.67
C PHE A 152 -22.86 -6.08 29.47
N ASN A 153 -22.89 -5.97 30.81
CA ASN A 153 -22.68 -7.10 31.70
C ASN A 153 -23.92 -8.00 31.88
N THR A 154 -25.12 -7.44 32.03
CA THR A 154 -26.35 -8.21 32.34
C THR A 154 -27.27 -8.43 31.14
N GLN A 155 -27.17 -7.62 30.08
CA GLN A 155 -28.08 -7.59 28.92
C GLN A 155 -29.57 -7.25 29.21
N GLU A 156 -29.98 -7.13 30.48
CA GLU A 156 -31.39 -7.03 30.96
C GLU A 156 -31.77 -5.68 31.60
N VAL A 157 -31.08 -4.60 31.20
CA VAL A 157 -31.08 -3.37 32.01
C VAL A 157 -32.41 -2.67 32.17
N LEU A 158 -33.31 -2.68 31.18
CA LEU A 158 -34.46 -1.77 31.25
C LEU A 158 -35.46 -2.21 32.32
N THR A 159 -35.77 -3.50 32.38
CA THR A 159 -36.65 -4.09 33.40
C THR A 159 -36.00 -4.08 34.78
N GLN A 160 -34.70 -4.39 34.88
CA GLN A 160 -33.97 -4.39 36.16
C GLN A 160 -33.83 -2.98 36.76
N LEU A 161 -33.52 -1.97 35.93
CA LEU A 161 -33.42 -0.56 36.34
C LEU A 161 -34.78 0.02 36.76
N HIS A 162 -35.87 -0.34 36.07
CA HIS A 162 -37.21 0.09 36.49
C HIS A 162 -37.65 -0.59 37.80
N LYS A 163 -37.29 -1.87 38.03
CA LYS A 163 -37.53 -2.54 39.32
C LYS A 163 -36.82 -1.82 40.47
N SER A 164 -35.56 -1.43 40.30
CA SER A 164 -34.77 -0.77 41.36
C SER A 164 -35.15 0.70 41.59
N MET A 165 -35.47 1.46 40.53
CA MET A 165 -35.77 2.89 40.65
C MET A 165 -37.25 3.21 40.90
N CYS A 166 -38.18 2.45 40.33
CA CYS A 166 -39.61 2.84 40.26
C CYS A 166 -40.56 1.87 40.98
N LYS A 167 -40.05 0.77 41.57
CA LYS A 167 -40.79 -0.36 42.17
C LYS A 167 -41.71 -1.14 41.22
N THR A 168 -42.28 -0.50 40.19
CA THR A 168 -43.08 -1.12 39.13
C THR A 168 -42.44 -0.90 37.76
N VAL A 169 -42.52 -1.90 36.89
CA VAL A 169 -42.01 -1.83 35.52
C VAL A 169 -43.16 -1.47 34.58
N PRO A 170 -43.06 -0.40 33.78
CA PRO A 170 -44.09 -0.10 32.79
C PRO A 170 -44.18 -1.23 31.74
N PRO A 171 -45.38 -1.71 31.36
CA PRO A 171 -45.53 -2.84 30.42
C PRO A 171 -44.85 -2.61 29.06
N ILE A 172 -44.69 -1.36 28.64
CA ILE A 172 -43.96 -0.99 27.41
C ILE A 172 -42.48 -1.39 27.50
N VAL A 173 -41.85 -1.19 28.66
CA VAL A 173 -40.44 -1.47 28.92
C VAL A 173 -40.19 -2.98 28.86
N GLU A 174 -41.00 -3.74 29.57
CA GLU A 174 -40.95 -5.21 29.58
C GLU A 174 -41.21 -5.79 28.19
N ASN A 175 -42.17 -5.23 27.43
CA ASN A 175 -42.45 -5.65 26.06
C ASN A 175 -41.31 -5.32 25.08
N LEU A 176 -40.64 -4.17 25.23
CA LEU A 176 -39.46 -3.83 24.43
C LEU A 176 -38.30 -4.79 24.72
N GLU A 177 -38.12 -5.20 25.97
CA GLU A 177 -37.09 -6.14 26.38
C GLU A 177 -37.37 -7.57 25.92
N LYS A 178 -38.61 -8.07 26.11
CA LYS A 178 -39.07 -9.35 25.54
C LYS A 178 -38.94 -9.38 24.01
N ARG A 179 -39.27 -8.28 23.32
CA ARG A 179 -39.05 -8.14 21.85
C ARG A 179 -37.56 -8.19 21.49
N ARG A 180 -36.68 -7.57 22.29
CA ARG A 180 -35.22 -7.60 22.11
C ARG A 180 -34.66 -9.00 22.32
N GLN A 181 -35.03 -9.69 23.40
CA GLN A 181 -34.62 -11.07 23.69
C GLN A 181 -35.05 -12.01 22.55
N ARG A 182 -36.33 -11.97 22.14
CA ARG A 182 -36.84 -12.74 20.98
C ARG A 182 -36.07 -12.44 19.69
N LYS A 183 -35.73 -11.17 19.44
CA LYS A 183 -34.92 -10.78 18.26
C LYS A 183 -33.49 -11.31 18.34
N VAL A 184 -32.87 -11.33 19.53
CA VAL A 184 -31.53 -11.89 19.75
C VAL A 184 -31.56 -13.41 19.56
N ALA A 185 -32.52 -14.12 20.16
CA ALA A 185 -32.71 -15.57 19.99
C ALA A 185 -32.90 -15.94 18.51
N LYS A 186 -33.86 -15.30 17.81
CA LYS A 186 -34.09 -15.53 16.38
C LYS A 186 -32.88 -15.18 15.50
N THR A 187 -32.07 -14.19 15.92
CA THR A 187 -30.80 -13.86 15.23
C THR A 187 -29.71 -14.91 15.49
N ARG A 188 -29.71 -15.55 16.66
CA ARG A 188 -28.81 -16.65 17.02
C ARG A 188 -29.18 -17.91 16.25
N GLU A 189 -30.43 -18.35 16.33
CA GLU A 189 -30.98 -19.48 15.57
C GLU A 189 -30.73 -19.33 14.06
N SER A 190 -31.00 -18.14 13.49
CA SER A 190 -30.71 -17.85 12.09
C SER A 190 -29.22 -17.94 11.73
N ARG A 191 -28.31 -17.57 12.64
CA ARG A 191 -26.86 -17.70 12.44
C ARG A 191 -26.37 -19.13 12.56
N GLU A 192 -27.01 -19.93 13.42
CA GLU A 192 -26.75 -21.35 13.60
C GLU A 192 -27.24 -22.14 12.37
N ALA A 193 -28.44 -21.83 11.85
CA ALA A 193 -29.04 -22.51 10.70
C ALA A 193 -28.50 -22.10 9.31
N GLN A 194 -28.19 -20.82 9.09
CA GLN A 194 -27.79 -20.30 7.76
C GLN A 194 -26.31 -19.91 7.68
N GLY A 195 -25.56 -20.05 8.77
CA GLY A 195 -24.24 -19.48 8.91
C GLY A 195 -24.25 -17.94 8.99
N ARG A 196 -23.13 -17.36 9.41
CA ARG A 196 -22.99 -15.91 9.55
C ARG A 196 -22.82 -15.26 8.17
N GLN A 197 -23.92 -14.83 7.54
CA GLN A 197 -23.86 -14.02 6.31
C GLN A 197 -22.95 -12.81 6.51
N LYS A 198 -21.81 -12.79 5.80
CA LYS A 198 -20.92 -11.64 5.73
C LYS A 198 -21.60 -10.53 4.94
N LYS A 199 -22.15 -9.53 5.63
CA LYS A 199 -22.27 -8.20 5.02
C LYS A 199 -20.86 -7.70 4.78
N PHE A 200 -20.43 -7.64 3.52
CA PHE A 200 -19.22 -6.93 3.15
C PHE A 200 -19.36 -5.49 3.64
N LYS A 201 -18.58 -5.10 4.65
CA LYS A 201 -18.32 -3.70 4.94
C LYS A 201 -17.67 -3.16 3.68
N ARG A 202 -18.30 -2.21 2.99
CA ARG A 202 -17.59 -1.40 1.99
C ARG A 202 -16.39 -0.76 2.68
N GLU A 203 -15.31 -0.55 1.94
CA GLU A 203 -14.12 0.16 2.39
C GLU A 203 -14.46 1.65 2.58
N SER A 204 -15.15 1.96 3.68
CA SER A 204 -15.09 3.28 4.28
C SER A 204 -13.71 3.44 4.90
N GLY A 205 -12.98 4.49 4.51
CA GLY A 205 -11.72 4.85 5.15
C GLY A 205 -11.85 5.10 6.65
N THR A 206 -10.73 5.44 7.29
CA THR A 206 -10.63 5.69 8.74
C THR A 206 -11.86 6.41 9.29
N ASP A 207 -12.55 5.77 10.23
CA ASP A 207 -13.81 6.26 10.75
C ASP A 207 -13.60 7.62 11.45
N ARG A 208 -14.22 8.66 10.88
CA ARG A 208 -14.17 10.06 11.35
C ARG A 208 -14.65 10.27 12.79
N TYR A 209 -15.26 9.25 13.41
CA TYR A 209 -15.69 9.29 14.80
C TYR A 209 -14.61 8.85 15.80
N TYR A 210 -13.47 8.34 15.33
CA TYR A 210 -12.29 8.09 16.17
C TYR A 210 -11.32 9.27 16.05
N GLY A 211 -10.71 9.66 17.18
CA GLY A 211 -9.81 10.82 17.25
C GLY A 211 -8.52 10.64 16.44
N PRO A 212 -7.74 11.72 16.20
CA PRO A 212 -6.55 11.68 15.33
C PRO A 212 -5.47 10.68 15.78
N GLN A 213 -5.47 10.28 17.06
CA GLN A 213 -4.57 9.27 17.64
C GLN A 213 -5.02 7.81 17.41
N SER A 214 -6.17 7.54 16.77
CA SER A 214 -6.63 6.17 16.51
C SER A 214 -5.89 5.46 15.36
N GLN A 215 -4.83 6.07 14.85
CA GLN A 215 -3.98 5.49 13.82
C GLN A 215 -3.16 4.34 14.43
N LYS A 216 -3.18 3.17 13.79
CA LYS A 216 -2.33 2.05 14.22
C LYS A 216 -0.85 2.47 14.09
N PRO A 217 -0.05 2.40 15.18
CA PRO A 217 1.38 2.72 15.11
C PRO A 217 2.11 1.79 14.14
N ASP A 218 3.33 2.18 13.79
CA ASP A 218 4.25 1.31 13.05
C ASP A 218 4.69 0.11 13.90
N LEU A 219 5.24 -0.92 13.25
CA LEU A 219 5.71 -2.11 13.95
C LEU A 219 6.84 -1.79 14.95
N PRO A 220 6.89 -2.47 16.12
CA PRO A 220 8.02 -2.40 17.04
C PRO A 220 9.33 -2.80 16.35
N SER A 221 10.43 -2.13 16.70
CA SER A 221 11.73 -2.30 16.02
C SER A 221 12.23 -3.74 15.97
N HIS A 222 11.99 -4.54 17.01
CA HIS A 222 12.41 -5.95 17.05
C HIS A 222 11.62 -6.83 16.06
N ILE A 223 10.31 -6.60 15.91
CA ILE A 223 9.49 -7.28 14.89
C ILE A 223 9.92 -6.84 13.50
N PHE A 224 10.19 -5.54 13.29
CA PHE A 224 10.64 -5.02 12.01
C PHE A 224 11.96 -5.66 11.56
N GLU A 225 12.94 -5.77 12.46
CA GLU A 225 14.23 -6.39 12.14
C GLU A 225 14.10 -7.90 11.85
N GLN A 226 13.21 -8.61 12.54
CA GLN A 226 12.91 -10.01 12.24
C GLN A 226 12.28 -10.18 10.83
N LEU A 227 11.29 -9.35 10.49
CA LEU A 227 10.69 -9.35 9.15
C LEU A 227 11.71 -9.00 8.06
N ARG A 228 12.63 -8.08 8.34
CA ARG A 228 13.73 -7.69 7.47
C ARG A 228 14.71 -8.82 7.20
N GLN A 229 15.14 -9.54 8.24
CA GLN A 229 16.02 -10.70 8.11
C GLN A 229 15.38 -11.77 7.22
N ASN A 230 14.14 -12.14 7.50
CA ASN A 230 13.41 -13.12 6.70
C ASN A 230 13.23 -12.68 5.23
N HIS A 231 13.05 -11.39 4.98
CA HIS A 231 12.96 -10.83 3.62
C HIS A 231 14.30 -10.91 2.88
N PHE A 232 15.43 -10.73 3.57
CA PHE A 232 16.76 -10.90 3.00
C PHE A 232 17.07 -12.37 2.67
N GLU A 233 16.62 -13.31 3.49
CA GLU A 233 16.70 -14.75 3.18
C GLU A 233 15.92 -15.08 1.89
N LYS A 234 14.70 -14.54 1.73
CA LYS A 234 13.91 -14.68 0.50
C LYS A 234 14.62 -14.09 -0.73
N LEU A 235 15.22 -12.90 -0.60
CA LEU A 235 16.00 -12.29 -1.66
C LEU A 235 17.25 -13.11 -2.04
N SER A 236 17.91 -13.73 -1.05
CA SER A 236 19.04 -14.64 -1.26
C SER A 236 18.61 -15.92 -2.00
N GLU A 237 17.50 -16.54 -1.61
CA GLU A 237 16.91 -17.69 -2.31
C GLU A 237 16.57 -17.36 -3.77
N ASN A 238 16.04 -16.15 -4.03
CA ASN A 238 15.79 -15.66 -5.39
C ASN A 238 17.09 -15.46 -6.19
N ALA A 239 18.18 -15.00 -5.57
CA ALA A 239 19.48 -14.83 -6.24
C ALA A 239 20.12 -16.16 -6.63
N ILE A 240 20.02 -17.18 -5.76
CA ILE A 240 20.46 -18.55 -6.04
C ILE A 240 19.67 -19.12 -7.23
N ASN A 241 18.34 -18.96 -7.21
CA ASN A 241 17.44 -19.50 -8.24
C ASN A 241 17.30 -18.62 -9.50
N ARG A 242 18.13 -17.57 -9.67
CA ARG A 242 17.96 -16.53 -10.71
C ARG A 242 17.86 -17.06 -12.15
N GLN A 243 18.54 -18.16 -12.48
CA GLN A 243 18.54 -18.73 -13.83
C GLN A 243 17.17 -19.36 -14.14
N THR A 244 16.62 -20.12 -13.19
CA THR A 244 15.25 -20.65 -13.25
C THR A 244 14.23 -19.52 -13.30
N ILE A 245 14.41 -18.47 -12.50
CA ILE A 245 13.56 -17.28 -12.52
C ILE A 245 13.57 -16.60 -13.90
N GLU A 246 14.73 -16.41 -14.53
CA GLU A 246 14.81 -15.83 -15.88
C GLU A 246 13.98 -16.65 -16.87
N LEU A 247 14.17 -17.97 -16.88
CA LEU A 247 13.45 -18.93 -17.73
C LEU A 247 11.93 -18.88 -17.52
N GLU A 248 11.45 -18.95 -16.27
CA GLU A 248 10.03 -18.94 -15.92
C GLU A 248 9.34 -17.57 -16.14
N THR A 249 10.13 -16.51 -16.31
CA THR A 249 9.62 -15.14 -16.46
C THR A 249 9.81 -14.54 -17.85
N ARG A 250 10.22 -15.33 -18.85
CA ARG A 250 10.38 -14.88 -20.26
C ARG A 250 9.12 -14.31 -20.90
N ASN A 251 7.94 -14.69 -20.41
CA ASN A 251 6.65 -14.12 -20.86
C ASN A 251 6.32 -12.77 -20.17
N GLN A 252 7.27 -12.22 -19.39
CA GLN A 252 7.25 -10.90 -18.74
C GLN A 252 5.88 -10.49 -18.17
N ASN A 253 5.16 -9.59 -18.84
CA ASN A 253 3.89 -9.03 -18.36
C ASN A 253 2.75 -10.05 -18.24
N GLU A 254 2.88 -11.22 -18.86
CA GLU A 254 1.93 -12.34 -18.74
C GLU A 254 2.31 -13.32 -17.63
N SER A 255 3.52 -13.20 -17.05
CA SER A 255 3.98 -14.02 -15.93
C SER A 255 3.65 -13.36 -14.59
N GLU A 256 2.77 -13.98 -13.81
CA GLU A 256 2.47 -13.50 -12.44
C GLU A 256 3.70 -13.61 -11.51
N LEU A 257 4.63 -14.53 -11.78
CA LEU A 257 5.91 -14.63 -11.06
C LEU A 257 6.78 -13.38 -11.30
N TRP A 258 6.86 -12.94 -12.56
CA TRP A 258 7.53 -11.68 -12.93
C TRP A 258 6.89 -10.49 -12.21
N LEU A 259 5.55 -10.45 -12.17
CA LEU A 259 4.79 -9.41 -11.47
C LEU A 259 4.93 -9.47 -9.93
N SER A 260 5.13 -10.64 -9.32
CA SER A 260 5.35 -10.74 -7.87
C SER A 260 6.76 -10.34 -7.48
N LEU A 261 7.78 -10.86 -8.18
CA LEU A 261 9.18 -10.55 -7.88
C LEU A 261 9.45 -9.04 -8.00
N ARG A 262 8.92 -8.39 -9.05
CA ARG A 262 9.06 -6.95 -9.28
C ARG A 262 8.36 -6.04 -8.26
N ARG A 263 7.52 -6.59 -7.36
CA ARG A 263 6.96 -5.84 -6.21
C ARG A 263 7.86 -5.87 -4.98
N GLU A 264 8.87 -6.72 -4.96
CA GLU A 264 9.79 -6.92 -3.83
C GLU A 264 11.19 -6.34 -4.09
N MET A 265 11.49 -5.92 -5.33
CA MET A 265 12.80 -5.41 -5.79
C MET A 265 12.67 -4.08 -6.55
N LEU A 266 13.75 -3.30 -6.60
CA LEU A 266 13.85 -2.08 -7.41
C LEU A 266 14.30 -2.45 -8.83
N THR A 267 13.51 -2.05 -9.83
CA THR A 267 13.72 -2.46 -11.23
C THR A 267 14.36 -1.39 -12.09
N ALA A 268 15.18 -1.79 -13.08
CA ALA A 268 15.98 -0.90 -13.92
C ALA A 268 15.21 0.28 -14.56
N SER A 269 13.95 0.05 -14.96
CA SER A 269 13.04 1.08 -15.50
C SER A 269 12.81 2.27 -14.55
N ASN A 270 13.02 2.08 -13.24
CA ASN A 270 12.86 3.11 -12.22
C ASN A 270 14.19 3.77 -11.79
N PHE A 271 15.35 3.22 -12.18
CA PHE A 271 16.66 3.72 -11.72
C PHE A 271 16.88 5.19 -12.11
N GLY A 272 16.47 5.58 -13.32
CA GLY A 272 16.56 6.97 -13.78
C GLY A 272 15.65 7.95 -13.03
N ILE A 273 14.64 7.48 -12.30
CA ILE A 273 13.82 8.32 -11.40
C ILE A 273 14.52 8.42 -10.04
N VAL A 274 15.01 7.29 -9.51
CA VAL A 274 15.67 7.22 -8.20
C VAL A 274 16.98 8.00 -8.16
N CYS A 275 17.91 7.73 -9.08
CA CYS A 275 19.24 8.37 -9.09
C CYS A 275 19.21 9.87 -9.43
N ARG A 276 18.08 10.36 -9.98
CA ARG A 276 17.86 11.79 -10.31
C ARG A 276 16.93 12.50 -9.33
N MET A 277 16.49 11.83 -8.26
CA MET A 277 15.63 12.39 -7.24
C MET A 277 16.41 13.45 -6.43
N ARG A 278 15.85 14.65 -6.27
CA ARG A 278 16.48 15.68 -5.44
C ARG A 278 16.37 15.26 -3.96
N PRO A 279 17.37 15.54 -3.10
CA PRO A 279 17.30 15.19 -1.67
C PRO A 279 16.04 15.69 -0.95
N THR A 280 15.51 16.85 -1.36
CA THR A 280 14.28 17.45 -0.81
C THR A 280 12.98 16.83 -1.33
N THR A 281 13.02 15.96 -2.35
CA THR A 281 11.82 15.37 -2.96
C THR A 281 11.33 14.20 -2.12
N SER A 282 10.02 14.13 -1.87
CA SER A 282 9.42 13.02 -1.13
C SER A 282 9.51 11.71 -1.93
N CYS A 283 10.05 10.65 -1.34
CA CYS A 283 10.09 9.33 -1.96
C CYS A 283 8.70 8.67 -2.09
N ALA A 284 7.73 9.10 -1.28
CA ALA A 284 6.40 8.49 -1.14
C ALA A 284 5.67 8.24 -2.48
N SER A 285 5.72 9.19 -3.42
CA SER A 285 5.06 9.03 -4.73
C SER A 285 5.76 7.96 -5.58
N THR A 286 7.09 7.95 -5.60
CA THR A 286 7.90 6.95 -6.31
C THR A 286 7.70 5.56 -5.71
N VAL A 287 7.76 5.43 -4.38
CA VAL A 287 7.50 4.16 -3.67
C VAL A 287 6.09 3.65 -3.98
N LYS A 288 5.07 4.52 -3.91
CA LYS A 288 3.70 4.16 -4.26
C LYS A 288 3.57 3.63 -5.69
N ASN A 289 4.18 4.31 -6.66
CA ASN A 289 4.10 3.92 -8.07
C ASN A 289 4.85 2.60 -8.37
N ILE A 290 5.88 2.25 -7.58
CA ILE A 290 6.62 0.99 -7.73
C ILE A 290 5.87 -0.17 -7.07
N LEU A 291 5.44 -0.02 -5.82
CA LEU A 291 4.82 -1.10 -5.03
C LEU A 291 3.33 -1.30 -5.33
N TYR A 292 2.62 -0.21 -5.64
CA TYR A 292 1.17 -0.18 -5.88
C TYR A 292 0.87 0.47 -7.24
N PRO A 293 1.40 -0.08 -8.36
CA PRO A 293 1.14 0.46 -9.69
C PRO A 293 -0.38 0.45 -9.97
N PRO A 294 -0.94 1.54 -10.53
CA PRO A 294 -2.36 1.61 -10.82
C PRO A 294 -2.74 0.56 -11.88
N SER A 295 -3.92 -0.05 -11.75
CA SER A 295 -4.45 -1.02 -12.71
C SER A 295 -5.01 -0.35 -13.98
N ILE A 296 -4.27 0.62 -14.53
CA ILE A 296 -4.63 1.41 -15.71
C ILE A 296 -3.72 0.99 -16.85
N ASP A 297 -4.25 0.23 -17.80
CA ASP A 297 -3.58 -0.06 -19.05
C ASP A 297 -3.84 1.08 -20.04
N THR A 298 -2.88 2.01 -20.16
CA THR A 298 -3.02 3.15 -21.08
C THR A 298 -2.87 2.70 -22.53
N ALA A 299 -3.50 3.42 -23.48
CA ALA A 299 -3.38 3.12 -24.90
C ALA A 299 -1.91 3.05 -25.37
N ALA A 300 -1.04 3.92 -24.83
CA ALA A 300 0.39 3.91 -25.13
C ALA A 300 1.13 2.68 -24.56
N MET A 301 0.74 2.18 -23.38
CA MET A 301 1.29 0.96 -22.81
C MET A 301 0.86 -0.28 -23.61
N LYS A 302 -0.42 -0.34 -24.01
CA LYS A 302 -0.92 -1.40 -24.87
C LYS A 302 -0.22 -1.40 -26.24
N TYR A 303 -0.18 -0.25 -26.93
CA TYR A 303 0.54 -0.10 -28.20
C TYR A 303 2.01 -0.51 -28.09
N GLY A 304 2.68 -0.12 -27.01
CA GLY A 304 4.06 -0.51 -26.73
C GLY A 304 4.25 -2.02 -26.76
N ARG A 305 3.45 -2.77 -25.99
CA ARG A 305 3.50 -4.24 -25.94
C ARG A 305 3.12 -4.88 -27.27
N ASP A 306 2.03 -4.42 -27.90
CA ASP A 306 1.51 -4.95 -29.15
C ASP A 306 2.53 -4.80 -30.31
N LYS A 307 3.39 -3.77 -30.29
CA LYS A 307 4.41 -3.50 -31.32
C LYS A 307 5.82 -3.99 -30.97
N GLU A 308 6.12 -4.27 -29.70
CA GLU A 308 7.47 -4.65 -29.26
C GLU A 308 8.04 -5.85 -30.04
N ALA A 309 7.22 -6.88 -30.27
CA ALA A 309 7.63 -8.08 -31.02
C ALA A 309 7.94 -7.78 -32.50
N VAL A 310 7.20 -6.84 -33.12
CA VAL A 310 7.44 -6.38 -34.50
C VAL A 310 8.74 -5.59 -34.55
N ALA A 311 8.90 -4.62 -33.65
CA ALA A 311 10.09 -3.79 -33.53
C ALA A 311 11.36 -4.61 -33.27
N ARG A 312 11.28 -5.66 -32.43
CA ARG A 312 12.38 -6.59 -32.16
C ARG A 312 12.78 -7.38 -33.42
N LYS A 313 11.80 -7.84 -34.20
CA LYS A 313 12.05 -8.55 -35.48
C LYS A 313 12.70 -7.64 -36.52
N GLU A 314 12.23 -6.41 -36.67
CA GLU A 314 12.84 -5.45 -37.60
C GLU A 314 14.25 -5.03 -37.17
N LEU A 315 14.47 -4.84 -35.87
CA LEU A 315 15.80 -4.58 -35.32
C LEU A 315 16.76 -5.74 -35.57
N ALA A 316 16.32 -6.99 -35.39
CA ALA A 316 17.10 -8.20 -35.69
C ALA A 316 17.53 -8.25 -37.16
N MET A 317 16.59 -7.99 -38.09
CA MET A 317 16.89 -7.92 -39.53
C MET A 317 17.85 -6.77 -39.86
N LYS A 318 17.65 -5.58 -39.28
CA LYS A 318 18.50 -4.39 -39.51
C LYS A 318 19.93 -4.56 -39.00
N LEU A 319 20.13 -5.34 -37.93
CA LEU A 319 21.44 -5.66 -37.36
C LEU A 319 22.09 -6.90 -37.97
N ASN A 320 21.34 -7.70 -38.74
CA ASN A 320 21.70 -9.06 -39.15
C ASN A 320 22.16 -9.94 -37.96
N LYS A 321 21.43 -9.85 -36.84
CA LYS A 321 21.70 -10.59 -35.59
C LYS A 321 20.43 -11.16 -34.99
N GLU A 322 20.53 -12.35 -34.39
CA GLU A 322 19.44 -12.94 -33.61
C GLU A 322 19.22 -12.15 -32.30
N ILE A 323 17.96 -11.81 -31.99
CA ILE A 323 17.58 -11.16 -30.73
C ILE A 323 16.62 -12.09 -29.97
N LYS A 324 17.11 -12.72 -28.90
CA LYS A 324 16.34 -13.69 -28.10
C LYS A 324 15.50 -12.97 -27.03
N PRO A 325 14.25 -13.38 -26.77
CA PRO A 325 13.49 -12.86 -25.63
C PRO A 325 14.09 -13.35 -24.31
N CYS A 326 13.90 -12.58 -23.24
CA CYS A 326 14.39 -12.91 -21.90
C CYS A 326 13.44 -12.45 -20.79
N GLY A 327 13.58 -13.02 -19.60
CA GLY A 327 12.76 -12.75 -18.43
C GLY A 327 13.33 -11.69 -17.49
N LEU A 328 13.25 -11.97 -16.20
CA LEU A 328 13.78 -11.16 -15.11
C LEU A 328 15.17 -11.65 -14.70
N PHE A 329 16.16 -10.78 -14.86
CA PHE A 329 17.48 -10.91 -14.24
C PHE A 329 17.48 -10.28 -12.86
N ILE A 330 18.11 -10.94 -11.91
CA ILE A 330 18.34 -10.49 -10.53
C ILE A 330 19.86 -10.31 -10.36
N ASP A 331 20.30 -9.20 -9.78
CA ASP A 331 21.74 -8.97 -9.57
C ASP A 331 22.34 -9.97 -8.58
N ASN A 332 23.58 -10.38 -8.83
CA ASN A 332 24.31 -11.34 -7.99
C ASN A 332 24.65 -10.75 -6.62
N GLU A 333 25.12 -9.49 -6.60
CA GLU A 333 25.66 -8.84 -5.40
C GLU A 333 24.54 -8.11 -4.63
N ASN A 334 23.52 -7.65 -5.34
CA ASN A 334 22.43 -6.82 -4.81
C ASN A 334 21.06 -7.41 -5.21
N PRO A 335 20.60 -8.54 -4.63
CA PRO A 335 19.38 -9.24 -5.06
C PRO A 335 18.07 -8.43 -4.99
N PHE A 336 18.11 -7.27 -4.33
CA PHE A 336 17.04 -6.27 -4.36
C PHE A 336 16.99 -5.43 -5.65
N LEU A 337 17.89 -5.65 -6.61
CA LEU A 337 17.93 -5.01 -7.91
C LEU A 337 17.62 -6.02 -9.02
N GLY A 338 16.75 -5.63 -9.96
CA GLY A 338 16.35 -6.48 -11.08
C GLY A 338 16.19 -5.74 -12.43
N ALA A 339 16.33 -6.48 -13.51
CA ALA A 339 16.24 -5.98 -14.88
C ALA A 339 15.50 -6.96 -15.79
N SER A 340 14.70 -6.43 -16.71
CA SER A 340 14.20 -7.17 -17.88
C SER A 340 14.55 -6.32 -19.10
N PRO A 341 15.55 -6.72 -19.89
CA PRO A 341 15.76 -6.20 -21.25
C PRO A 341 14.62 -6.62 -22.18
N ASP A 342 14.48 -5.92 -23.31
CA ASP A 342 13.49 -6.26 -24.34
C ASP A 342 14.02 -7.38 -25.28
N GLY A 343 15.29 -7.75 -25.12
CA GLY A 343 15.91 -8.94 -25.71
C GLY A 343 17.44 -9.00 -25.51
N LEU A 344 18.02 -10.15 -25.85
CA LEU A 344 19.46 -10.44 -25.74
C LEU A 344 20.07 -10.68 -27.13
N ILE A 345 21.27 -10.15 -27.34
CA ILE A 345 22.11 -10.40 -28.51
C ILE A 345 23.32 -11.21 -28.04
N GLU A 346 23.47 -12.43 -28.54
CA GLU A 346 24.61 -13.31 -28.22
C GLU A 346 24.83 -13.40 -26.69
N GLU A 347 26.09 -13.43 -26.24
CA GLU A 347 26.45 -13.47 -24.82
C GLU A 347 26.67 -12.07 -24.22
N ASN A 348 27.13 -11.10 -25.03
CA ASN A 348 27.61 -9.81 -24.54
C ASN A 348 26.67 -8.62 -24.76
N GLY A 349 25.62 -8.77 -25.59
CA GLY A 349 24.75 -7.66 -26.01
C GLY A 349 23.31 -7.76 -25.48
N LEU A 350 22.62 -6.64 -25.32
CA LEU A 350 21.17 -6.60 -25.07
C LEU A 350 20.49 -5.51 -25.89
N VAL A 351 19.15 -5.52 -25.95
CA VAL A 351 18.36 -4.46 -26.58
C VAL A 351 17.34 -3.86 -25.63
N GLU A 352 17.08 -2.57 -25.85
CA GLU A 352 16.05 -1.78 -25.19
C GLU A 352 15.31 -0.99 -26.28
N ILE A 353 14.04 -1.28 -26.48
CA ILE A 353 13.22 -0.83 -27.61
C ILE A 353 12.09 0.06 -27.07
N LYS A 354 11.90 1.23 -27.68
CA LYS A 354 10.79 2.14 -27.34
C LYS A 354 9.90 2.33 -28.56
N CYS A 355 8.64 1.93 -28.41
CA CYS A 355 7.57 2.06 -29.40
C CYS A 355 6.54 3.13 -28.95
N PRO A 356 6.84 4.43 -29.09
CA PRO A 356 5.94 5.50 -28.65
C PRO A 356 4.74 5.66 -29.59
N LEU A 357 3.52 5.42 -29.08
CA LEU A 357 2.25 5.60 -29.82
C LEU A 357 2.14 6.97 -30.53
N SER A 358 2.62 8.04 -29.89
CA SER A 358 2.59 9.39 -30.46
C SER A 358 3.50 9.60 -31.68
N ALA A 359 4.26 8.58 -32.10
CA ALA A 359 5.12 8.57 -33.28
C ALA A 359 4.66 7.55 -34.34
N GLU A 360 3.44 7.03 -34.28
CA GLU A 360 2.94 6.00 -35.21
C GLU A 360 2.96 6.43 -36.69
N HIS A 361 2.87 7.74 -36.96
CA HIS A 361 2.87 8.34 -38.30
C HIS A 361 4.02 9.33 -38.50
N LEU A 362 5.19 9.02 -37.92
CA LEU A 362 6.40 9.83 -38.01
C LEU A 362 7.62 8.92 -38.08
N THR A 363 8.60 9.25 -38.90
CA THR A 363 9.96 8.71 -38.78
C THR A 363 10.51 8.95 -37.37
N ALA A 364 11.32 8.02 -36.87
CA ALA A 364 11.95 8.12 -35.55
C ALA A 364 12.75 9.42 -35.40
N GLU A 365 13.45 9.86 -36.44
CA GLU A 365 14.16 11.13 -36.51
C GLU A 365 13.23 12.32 -36.23
N LYS A 366 12.14 12.46 -37.01
CA LYS A 366 11.15 13.54 -36.87
C LYS A 366 10.42 13.46 -35.52
N ALA A 367 10.18 12.25 -35.03
CA ALA A 367 9.56 12.00 -33.73
C ALA A 367 10.45 12.49 -32.57
N ILE A 368 11.78 12.29 -32.64
CA ILE A 368 12.74 12.74 -31.62
C ILE A 368 12.81 14.28 -31.54
N GLU A 369 12.69 14.96 -32.69
CA GLU A 369 12.74 16.42 -32.77
C GLU A 369 11.43 17.08 -32.27
N THR A 370 10.29 16.52 -32.68
CA THR A 370 8.97 17.13 -32.46
C THR A 370 8.31 16.74 -31.13
N LEU A 371 8.48 15.50 -30.66
CA LEU A 371 7.68 14.98 -29.54
C LEU A 371 8.33 15.26 -28.18
N PRO A 372 7.64 15.95 -27.24
CA PRO A 372 8.15 16.23 -25.90
C PRO A 372 8.55 14.98 -25.10
N SER A 373 7.94 13.83 -25.39
CA SER A 373 8.21 12.54 -24.73
C SER A 373 9.54 11.90 -25.14
N LEU A 374 10.09 12.26 -26.31
CA LEU A 374 11.35 11.75 -26.87
C LEU A 374 12.49 12.79 -26.82
N LYS A 375 12.14 14.06 -26.61
CA LYS A 375 13.08 15.18 -26.58
C LYS A 375 14.17 14.99 -25.51
N GLY A 376 15.42 15.03 -25.94
CA GLY A 376 16.58 14.91 -25.04
C GLY A 376 16.94 13.49 -24.60
N ILE A 377 16.40 12.45 -25.26
CA ILE A 377 16.95 11.07 -25.17
C ILE A 377 18.40 11.04 -25.69
N PHE A 378 18.66 11.71 -26.80
CA PHE A 378 19.97 11.79 -27.46
C PHE A 378 20.72 13.07 -27.06
N ASP A 379 22.05 13.05 -27.17
CA ASP A 379 22.89 14.20 -26.85
C ASP A 379 22.70 15.32 -27.89
N LYS A 380 22.58 16.58 -27.42
CA LYS A 380 22.39 17.75 -28.29
C LYS A 380 23.59 18.04 -29.20
N LYS A 381 24.81 17.67 -28.77
CA LYS A 381 26.05 17.86 -29.53
C LYS A 381 26.35 16.68 -30.46
N ASN A 382 25.86 15.49 -30.12
CA ASN A 382 26.08 14.29 -30.91
C ASN A 382 24.82 13.39 -30.90
N PRO A 383 23.96 13.46 -31.94
CA PRO A 383 22.73 12.68 -32.01
C PRO A 383 22.95 11.16 -32.22
N TYR A 384 24.20 10.71 -32.33
CA TYR A 384 24.60 9.30 -32.31
C TYR A 384 25.02 8.81 -30.91
N LYS A 385 24.89 9.64 -29.87
CA LYS A 385 25.10 9.27 -28.46
C LYS A 385 23.84 9.52 -27.64
N MET A 386 23.60 8.65 -26.65
CA MET A 386 22.54 8.87 -25.67
C MET A 386 22.94 9.97 -24.67
N ASN A 387 22.00 10.83 -24.30
CA ASN A 387 22.19 11.80 -23.23
C ASN A 387 22.34 11.09 -21.88
N ARG A 388 23.53 11.18 -21.27
CA ARG A 388 23.88 10.54 -19.99
C ARG A 388 22.99 10.99 -18.82
N ASN A 389 22.34 12.16 -18.91
CA ASN A 389 21.39 12.65 -17.91
C ASN A 389 19.94 12.17 -18.14
N HIS A 390 19.66 11.45 -19.23
CA HIS A 390 18.32 10.99 -19.54
C HIS A 390 17.95 9.72 -18.76
N ARG A 391 16.68 9.56 -18.35
CA ARG A 391 16.23 8.43 -17.52
C ARG A 391 16.54 7.04 -18.12
N PHE A 392 16.51 6.93 -19.44
CA PHE A 392 16.79 5.67 -20.13
C PHE A 392 18.28 5.30 -20.11
N PHE A 393 19.20 6.26 -19.96
CA PHE A 393 20.63 5.93 -19.79
C PHE A 393 20.86 5.17 -18.47
N TYR A 394 20.24 5.61 -17.38
CA TYR A 394 20.23 4.90 -16.10
C TYR A 394 19.54 3.53 -16.19
N GLN A 395 18.48 3.40 -16.97
CA GLN A 395 17.83 2.10 -17.18
C GLN A 395 18.78 1.13 -17.89
N VAL A 396 19.38 1.56 -19.01
CA VAL A 396 20.32 0.75 -19.81
C VAL A 396 21.56 0.39 -19.01
N GLN A 397 22.20 1.34 -18.31
CA GLN A 397 23.35 1.05 -17.45
C GLN A 397 22.98 0.07 -16.33
N GLY A 398 21.75 0.14 -15.80
CA GLY A 398 21.22 -0.85 -14.87
C GLY A 398 21.07 -2.24 -15.48
N GLN A 399 20.45 -2.35 -16.65
CA GLN A 399 20.32 -3.62 -17.38
C GLN A 399 21.70 -4.24 -17.65
N LEU A 400 22.67 -3.45 -18.12
CA LEU A 400 24.01 -3.92 -18.43
C LEU A 400 24.77 -4.47 -17.21
N ASN A 401 24.76 -3.73 -16.09
CA ASN A 401 25.43 -4.18 -14.87
C ASN A 401 24.75 -5.41 -14.24
N ILE A 402 23.41 -5.47 -14.24
CA ILE A 402 22.65 -6.59 -13.67
C ILE A 402 22.80 -7.86 -14.51
N THR A 403 22.78 -7.73 -15.85
CA THR A 403 22.95 -8.87 -16.78
C THR A 403 24.41 -9.26 -17.01
N ARG A 404 25.37 -8.46 -16.51
CA ARG A 404 26.82 -8.59 -16.73
C ARG A 404 27.19 -8.62 -18.23
N ARG A 405 26.56 -7.72 -19.00
CA ARG A 405 26.76 -7.55 -20.45
C ARG A 405 27.57 -6.29 -20.75
N GLU A 406 28.12 -6.21 -21.96
CA GLU A 406 29.09 -5.19 -22.38
C GLU A 406 28.44 -4.01 -23.12
N TYR A 407 27.35 -4.27 -23.86
CA TYR A 407 26.70 -3.26 -24.69
C TYR A 407 25.19 -3.45 -24.84
N CYS A 408 24.49 -2.33 -25.04
CA CYS A 408 23.07 -2.25 -25.29
C CYS A 408 22.82 -1.49 -26.59
N ILE A 409 22.04 -2.09 -27.49
CA ILE A 409 21.48 -1.37 -28.63
C ILE A 409 20.12 -0.80 -28.21
N PHE A 410 20.10 0.50 -27.91
CA PHE A 410 18.88 1.23 -27.62
C PHE A 410 18.23 1.69 -28.93
N ALA A 411 16.95 1.34 -29.12
CA ALA A 411 16.19 1.63 -30.32
C ALA A 411 14.94 2.47 -30.01
N VAL A 412 14.69 3.50 -30.81
CA VAL A 412 13.39 4.15 -30.93
C VAL A 412 12.77 3.65 -32.24
N TRP A 413 11.69 2.88 -32.11
CA TRP A 413 10.98 2.26 -33.22
C TRP A 413 9.70 3.04 -33.54
N THR A 414 9.48 3.23 -34.85
CA THR A 414 8.24 3.74 -35.44
C THR A 414 7.92 2.86 -36.66
N PRO A 415 6.66 2.80 -37.12
CA PRO A 415 6.32 2.08 -38.35
C PRO A 415 7.06 2.59 -39.61
N GLU A 416 7.57 3.83 -39.60
CA GLU A 416 8.28 4.43 -40.73
C GLU A 416 9.81 4.26 -40.67
N SER A 417 10.42 4.32 -39.48
CA SER A 417 11.88 4.15 -39.31
C SER A 417 12.31 3.70 -37.90
N ILE A 418 13.57 3.26 -37.79
CA ILE A 418 14.20 2.86 -36.53
C ILE A 418 15.50 3.64 -36.32
N LYS A 419 15.52 4.49 -35.28
CA LYS A 419 16.74 5.14 -34.80
C LYS A 419 17.41 4.27 -33.73
N ILE A 420 18.69 3.96 -33.89
CA ILE A 420 19.46 3.15 -32.95
C ILE A 420 20.67 3.92 -32.39
N VAL A 421 21.09 3.55 -31.18
CA VAL A 421 22.37 3.96 -30.58
C VAL A 421 22.96 2.80 -29.78
N ASN A 422 24.27 2.58 -29.93
CA ASN A 422 25.00 1.62 -29.11
C ASN A 422 25.49 2.30 -27.81
N ILE A 423 25.30 1.63 -26.67
CA ILE A 423 25.64 2.11 -25.34
C ILE A 423 26.49 1.04 -24.65
N SER A 424 27.76 1.32 -24.40
CA SER A 424 28.64 0.44 -23.65
C SER A 424 28.41 0.55 -22.13
N THR A 425 28.75 -0.51 -21.41
CA THR A 425 28.70 -0.54 -19.94
C THR A 425 29.68 0.46 -19.33
N ASP A 426 29.22 1.19 -18.31
CA ASP A 426 29.97 2.22 -17.60
C ASP A 426 30.03 1.85 -16.11
N ASN A 427 31.03 1.04 -15.76
CA ASN A 427 31.23 0.50 -14.42
C ASN A 427 31.51 1.60 -13.38
N GLU A 428 32.16 2.69 -13.78
CA GLU A 428 32.42 3.82 -12.89
C GLU A 428 31.12 4.59 -12.60
N PHE A 429 30.32 4.88 -13.63
CA PHE A 429 29.01 5.50 -13.45
C PHE A 429 28.07 4.65 -12.60
N TRP A 430 28.07 3.32 -12.80
CA TRP A 430 27.31 2.41 -11.95
C TRP A 430 27.73 2.51 -10.48
N LYS A 431 29.02 2.27 -10.18
CA LYS A 431 29.55 2.25 -8.81
C LYS A 431 29.44 3.61 -8.11
N ASN A 432 29.73 4.71 -8.80
CA ASN A 432 29.86 6.02 -8.19
C ASN A 432 28.60 6.91 -8.28
N LYS A 433 27.70 6.66 -9.24
CA LYS A 433 26.51 7.51 -9.49
C LYS A 433 25.17 6.79 -9.45
N MET A 434 25.15 5.45 -9.45
CA MET A 434 23.90 4.68 -9.41
C MET A 434 23.76 3.87 -8.14
N LEU A 435 24.63 2.87 -7.93
CA LEU A 435 24.47 1.86 -6.89
C LEU A 435 24.24 2.47 -5.49
N PRO A 436 25.00 3.47 -4.99
CA PRO A 436 24.75 4.06 -3.67
C PRO A 436 23.34 4.69 -3.52
N PHE A 437 22.82 5.30 -4.58
CA PHE A 437 21.49 5.91 -4.59
C PHE A 437 20.38 4.86 -4.66
N LEU A 438 20.57 3.80 -5.47
CA LEU A 438 19.63 2.69 -5.59
C LEU A 438 19.55 1.90 -4.27
N THR A 439 20.69 1.56 -3.68
CA THR A 439 20.82 0.85 -2.40
C THR A 439 20.17 1.63 -1.26
N ARG A 440 20.49 2.91 -1.10
CA ARG A 440 19.85 3.77 -0.08
C ARG A 440 18.34 3.88 -0.28
N PHE A 441 17.89 4.11 -1.52
CA PHE A 441 16.45 4.20 -1.80
C PHE A 441 15.71 2.89 -1.51
N TYR A 442 16.32 1.74 -1.82
CA TYR A 442 15.70 0.45 -1.52
C TYR A 442 15.54 0.26 -0.01
N TYR A 443 16.64 0.36 0.76
CA TYR A 443 16.61 0.07 2.20
C TYR A 443 15.84 1.11 3.03
N GLU A 444 15.91 2.39 2.67
CA GLU A 444 15.31 3.45 3.49
C GLU A 444 13.93 3.93 3.00
N CYS A 445 13.57 3.71 1.73
CA CYS A 445 12.27 4.13 1.17
C CYS A 445 11.35 2.96 0.83
N MET A 446 11.84 1.92 0.16
CA MET A 446 10.99 0.80 -0.28
C MET A 446 10.78 -0.24 0.82
N LEU A 447 11.86 -0.75 1.41
CA LEU A 447 11.81 -1.84 2.39
C LEU A 447 10.86 -1.55 3.57
N PRO A 448 10.80 -0.33 4.17
CA PRO A 448 9.87 -0.06 5.25
C PRO A 448 8.39 -0.14 4.83
N GLU A 449 8.07 0.16 3.56
CA GLU A 449 6.71 0.06 3.02
C GLU A 449 6.36 -1.37 2.55
N ILE A 450 7.37 -2.16 2.16
CA ILE A 450 7.24 -3.60 1.87
C ILE A 450 6.90 -4.38 3.16
N LEU A 451 7.65 -4.15 4.24
CA LEU A 451 7.51 -4.90 5.50
C LEU A 451 6.37 -4.37 6.38
N ASP A 452 6.22 -3.06 6.49
CA ASP A 452 5.17 -2.41 7.28
C ASP A 452 4.47 -1.32 6.46
N SER A 453 3.58 -1.75 5.56
CA SER A 453 2.86 -0.83 4.67
C SER A 453 2.01 0.18 5.45
N ARG A 454 2.33 1.46 5.28
CA ARG A 454 1.47 2.57 5.68
C ARG A 454 0.37 2.81 4.67
N HIS A 455 0.60 2.54 3.38
CA HIS A 455 -0.41 2.72 2.34
C HIS A 455 -1.66 1.87 2.60
N ASN A 456 -1.50 0.58 2.92
CA ASN A 456 -2.61 -0.31 3.27
C ASN A 456 -3.33 0.13 4.57
N ARG A 457 -2.61 0.77 5.49
CA ARG A 457 -3.17 1.39 6.71
C ARG A 457 -3.82 2.77 6.47
N HIS A 458 -3.87 3.25 5.22
CA HIS A 458 -4.35 4.59 4.83
C HIS A 458 -3.54 5.74 5.45
N LEU A 459 -2.27 5.47 5.76
CA LEU A 459 -1.30 6.42 6.31
C LEU A 459 -0.35 6.93 5.23
N PRO A 460 0.25 8.13 5.39
CA PRO A 460 1.27 8.62 4.48
C PRO A 460 2.53 7.75 4.54
N ILE A 461 3.01 7.32 3.37
CA ILE A 461 4.27 6.56 3.22
C ILE A 461 5.42 7.37 3.83
N ARG A 462 6.32 6.67 4.53
CA ARG A 462 7.44 7.25 5.26
C ARG A 462 8.37 8.01 4.31
N ASN A 463 8.91 9.14 4.79
CA ASN A 463 10.15 9.69 4.26
C ASN A 463 11.28 9.26 5.20
N PRO A 464 12.44 8.84 4.68
CA PRO A 464 13.63 8.57 5.49
C PRO A 464 14.26 9.87 6.00
N GLN A 465 15.13 9.71 6.99
CA GLN A 465 15.77 10.81 7.72
C GLN A 465 16.51 11.80 6.80
N TYR A 466 17.29 11.32 5.82
CA TYR A 466 18.00 12.21 4.89
C TYR A 466 17.07 13.09 4.03
N ILE A 467 15.81 12.68 3.81
CA ILE A 467 14.82 13.47 3.07
C ILE A 467 14.13 14.48 3.99
N THR A 468 13.90 14.15 5.27
CA THR A 468 13.33 15.10 6.23
C THR A 468 14.35 16.19 6.57
N GLU A 469 15.60 15.82 6.87
CA GLU A 469 16.70 16.75 7.14
C GLU A 469 16.94 17.70 5.96
N ALA A 470 17.06 17.17 4.73
CA ALA A 470 17.25 18.01 3.55
C ALA A 470 16.08 18.99 3.31
N LYS A 471 14.84 18.62 3.62
CA LYS A 471 13.68 19.52 3.55
C LYS A 471 13.75 20.62 4.61
N GLU A 472 14.14 20.28 5.84
CA GLU A 472 14.30 21.23 6.93
C GLU A 472 15.44 22.22 6.67
N GLU A 473 16.59 21.75 6.17
CA GLU A 473 17.69 22.61 5.74
C GLU A 473 17.27 23.56 4.62
N ALA A 474 16.56 23.05 3.59
CA ALA A 474 16.04 23.87 2.52
C ALA A 474 15.04 24.93 3.04
N ALA A 475 14.20 24.58 4.01
CA ALA A 475 13.29 25.53 4.67
C ALA A 475 14.06 26.60 5.45
N LYS A 476 15.06 26.22 6.25
CA LYS A 476 15.96 27.13 6.98
C LYS A 476 16.65 28.11 6.03
N GLN A 477 17.15 27.64 4.87
CA GLN A 477 17.76 28.49 3.83
C GLN A 477 16.77 29.44 3.14
N ILE A 478 15.49 29.08 3.03
CA ILE A 478 14.46 29.97 2.48
C ILE A 478 14.11 31.07 3.50
N ILE A 479 14.04 30.72 4.78
CA ILE A 479 13.76 31.67 5.87
C ILE A 479 14.91 32.68 5.98
N SER A 480 16.18 32.23 6.00
CA SER A 480 17.34 33.13 6.08
C SER A 480 17.45 34.06 4.87
N ARG A 481 17.16 33.57 3.65
CA ARG A 481 17.11 34.43 2.45
C ARG A 481 15.97 35.45 2.47
N LYS A 482 14.88 35.20 3.20
CA LYS A 482 13.80 36.17 3.42
C LYS A 482 14.19 37.20 4.49
N SER A 483 14.80 36.79 5.60
CA SER A 483 15.25 37.71 6.65
C SER A 483 16.43 38.60 6.24
N ILE A 484 17.19 38.22 5.20
CA ILE A 484 18.24 39.06 4.58
C ILE A 484 17.68 40.05 3.53
N ARG A 485 16.40 39.94 3.15
CA ARG A 485 15.72 40.88 2.24
C ARG A 485 14.55 41.70 2.85
N PRO A 486 14.70 42.42 3.99
CA PRO A 486 13.65 43.37 4.42
C PRO A 486 13.60 44.65 3.57
N ASN A 487 14.75 45.14 3.07
CA ASN A 487 14.90 46.54 2.61
C ASN A 487 15.12 46.75 1.10
N ILE A 488 14.43 46.01 0.23
CA ILE A 488 14.32 46.35 -1.20
C ILE A 488 12.89 46.14 -1.70
N PHE A 489 11.91 46.86 -1.14
CA PHE A 489 10.56 46.96 -1.70
C PHE A 489 9.79 48.27 -1.37
N GLU A 490 10.46 49.32 -0.87
CA GLU A 490 9.82 50.64 -0.62
C GLU A 490 10.12 51.71 -1.70
N SER A 491 11.11 51.51 -2.57
CA SER A 491 11.49 52.53 -3.58
C SER A 491 10.68 52.47 -4.90
N GLU A 492 10.06 51.35 -5.26
CA GLU A 492 9.34 51.23 -6.54
C GLU A 492 7.84 51.59 -6.47
N ASN A 493 7.26 51.67 -5.27
CA ASN A 493 5.82 51.96 -5.11
C ASN A 493 5.45 53.45 -5.21
N LEU A 494 6.41 54.38 -5.31
CA LEU A 494 6.13 55.81 -5.51
C LEU A 494 5.91 56.22 -6.97
N PHE A 495 6.34 55.42 -7.96
CA PHE A 495 6.32 55.85 -9.37
C PHE A 495 5.05 55.50 -10.16
N ILE A 496 4.17 54.63 -9.64
CA ILE A 496 2.98 54.15 -10.36
C ILE A 496 1.69 54.89 -9.95
N LYS A 497 1.65 55.58 -8.80
CA LYS A 497 0.45 56.27 -8.28
C LYS A 497 0.15 57.66 -8.86
N LYS A 498 0.88 58.13 -9.88
CA LYS A 498 0.70 59.48 -10.48
C LYS A 498 -0.08 59.51 -11.81
N LYS A 499 -0.69 58.40 -12.25
CA LYS A 499 -1.47 58.32 -13.49
C LYS A 499 -2.79 57.53 -13.33
N ARG A 500 -3.76 58.16 -12.65
CA ARG A 500 -5.24 57.99 -12.81
C ARG A 500 -5.97 58.76 -11.72
N SER A 501 -5.97 60.09 -11.85
CA SER A 501 -7.06 60.93 -11.35
C SER A 501 -8.10 61.10 -12.46
N ASN A 502 -9.34 61.32 -12.06
CA ASN A 502 -10.57 61.55 -12.85
C ASN A 502 -11.43 60.30 -13.05
N ASP A 503 -12.35 60.04 -12.12
CA ASP A 503 -13.79 60.34 -12.33
C ASP A 503 -14.63 60.08 -11.04
N VAL A 504 -14.88 61.18 -10.34
CA VAL A 504 -16.12 61.60 -9.64
C VAL A 504 -17.19 60.56 -9.19
N LEU A 505 -17.17 60.29 -7.86
CA LEU A 505 -18.30 60.39 -6.87
C LEU A 505 -19.53 59.42 -6.95
N PRO A 506 -20.43 59.36 -5.92
CA PRO A 506 -20.19 58.60 -4.67
C PRO A 506 -21.46 57.86 -4.13
N ILE A 507 -21.37 57.34 -2.89
CA ILE A 507 -22.39 57.12 -1.81
C ILE A 507 -21.73 56.05 -0.91
N GLY A 508 -21.33 56.29 0.34
CA GLY A 508 -22.15 56.69 1.50
C GLY A 508 -22.40 55.43 2.35
N ALA A 509 -22.11 55.34 3.65
CA ALA A 509 -21.59 56.31 4.61
C ALA A 509 -20.67 55.64 5.65
N ALA A 510 -19.96 56.45 6.45
CA ALA A 510 -19.15 55.99 7.58
C ALA A 510 -19.99 55.78 8.85
N ILE A 511 -19.42 55.08 9.85
CA ILE A 511 -19.25 55.57 11.23
C ILE A 511 -18.18 54.70 11.91
N ALA A 512 -17.43 55.29 12.84
CA ALA A 512 -16.25 54.70 13.49
C ALA A 512 -16.32 54.83 15.02
N ALA A 513 -15.34 54.23 15.71
CA ALA A 513 -15.07 54.32 17.15
C ALA A 513 -16.11 53.60 18.06
N THR A 514 -15.78 53.20 19.31
CA THR A 514 -14.64 53.56 20.18
C THR A 514 -14.26 52.36 21.07
N ALA A 515 -13.07 52.38 21.70
CA ALA A 515 -12.62 51.36 22.65
C ALA A 515 -12.65 51.86 24.11
N ALA A 516 -13.01 50.99 25.08
CA ALA A 516 -12.64 51.13 26.51
C ALA A 516 -12.90 49.85 27.35
N THR A 517 -11.80 49.25 27.84
CA THR A 517 -11.55 48.71 29.21
C THR A 517 -12.46 47.72 29.97
N LEU A 518 -11.78 46.67 30.46
CA LEU A 518 -11.84 46.00 31.80
C LEU A 518 -12.80 44.82 32.09
N ASP A 519 -12.14 43.65 32.25
CA ASP A 519 -12.22 42.65 33.32
C ASP A 519 -13.44 41.73 33.59
N THR A 520 -13.04 40.52 34.00
CA THR A 520 -13.76 39.43 34.71
C THR A 520 -14.79 38.55 33.96
N GLU A 521 -14.35 37.30 33.81
CA GLU A 521 -15.07 36.03 34.03
C GLU A 521 -16.13 35.47 33.04
N GLN A 522 -15.86 34.20 32.68
CA GLN A 522 -16.75 33.08 32.36
C GLN A 522 -17.49 33.04 31.02
N ASP A 523 -17.10 32.00 30.26
CA ASP A 523 -17.66 31.52 29.00
C ASP A 523 -19.17 31.25 29.04
N ASP A 524 -19.85 31.52 27.92
CA ASP A 524 -21.02 30.73 27.51
C ASP A 524 -21.14 30.64 25.96
N ASP A 525 -21.94 29.69 25.49
CA ASP A 525 -21.74 28.98 24.22
C ASP A 525 -22.24 29.64 22.90
N CYS A 526 -21.58 29.25 21.78
CA CYS A 526 -22.00 29.16 20.37
C CYS A 526 -23.36 29.73 19.86
N ILE A 527 -23.36 30.44 18.70
CA ILE A 527 -24.34 30.21 17.60
C ILE A 527 -23.68 30.23 16.19
N ILE A 528 -24.17 29.32 15.32
CA ILE A 528 -23.83 29.00 13.91
C ILE A 528 -24.42 30.04 12.91
N PRO A 529 -24.02 30.12 11.62
CA PRO A 529 -24.67 29.34 10.53
C PRO A 529 -23.67 29.00 9.35
N VAL A 530 -23.99 28.51 8.13
CA VAL A 530 -25.23 28.08 7.44
C VAL A 530 -24.99 26.72 6.71
N ILE A 531 -26.08 26.04 6.33
CA ILE A 531 -26.23 24.86 5.46
C ILE A 531 -26.02 25.18 3.95
N VAL A 532 -25.48 24.26 3.13
CA VAL A 532 -25.94 24.06 1.73
C VAL A 532 -25.95 22.56 1.35
N THR A 533 -27.06 22.10 0.78
CA THR A 533 -27.29 20.77 0.18
C THR A 533 -26.93 20.74 -1.32
N LYS A 534 -26.53 19.58 -1.86
CA LYS A 534 -26.78 19.26 -3.28
C LYS A 534 -26.79 17.75 -3.56
N ALA A 535 -27.38 17.39 -4.70
CA ALA A 535 -28.01 16.09 -4.92
C ALA A 535 -27.37 15.26 -6.04
N TYR A 536 -27.69 13.96 -6.05
CA TYR A 536 -27.71 12.98 -7.16
C TYR A 536 -26.63 13.03 -8.27
N LYS A 537 -26.00 11.86 -8.51
CA LYS A 537 -26.33 11.06 -9.71
C LYS A 537 -25.85 9.60 -9.59
N SER A 538 -26.63 8.71 -10.20
CA SER A 538 -26.28 7.32 -10.44
C SER A 538 -25.33 7.19 -11.64
N LEU A 539 -24.37 6.27 -11.56
CA LEU A 539 -23.75 5.64 -12.72
C LEU A 539 -23.48 4.17 -12.37
N GLU A 540 -24.06 3.27 -13.14
CA GLU A 540 -23.72 1.86 -13.14
C GLU A 540 -22.42 1.64 -13.95
N GLY A 541 -21.78 0.49 -13.74
CA GLY A 541 -20.80 -0.03 -14.70
C GLY A 541 -19.45 -0.41 -14.10
N ILE A 542 -19.25 -1.73 -13.98
CA ILE A 542 -17.97 -2.43 -14.20
C ILE A 542 -16.79 -2.01 -13.29
N VAL A 543 -16.46 -2.87 -12.31
CA VAL A 543 -15.10 -3.36 -11.93
C VAL A 543 -15.23 -4.15 -10.62
N VAL A 544 -15.39 -5.48 -10.69
CA VAL A 544 -15.11 -6.42 -9.59
C VAL A 544 -14.74 -7.79 -10.18
N ILE A 545 -13.44 -8.09 -10.34
CA ILE A 545 -12.95 -9.47 -10.59
C ILE A 545 -11.66 -9.77 -9.78
N THR A 546 -10.80 -8.76 -9.55
CA THR A 546 -9.49 -8.93 -8.88
C THR A 546 -9.49 -8.66 -7.37
N GLY A 547 -10.42 -7.84 -6.85
CA GLY A 547 -10.46 -7.43 -5.43
C GLY A 547 -10.99 -8.48 -4.45
N ASP A 548 -11.72 -9.50 -4.92
CA ASP A 548 -12.51 -10.39 -4.06
C ASP A 548 -11.67 -11.22 -3.07
N VAL A 549 -10.46 -11.64 -3.44
CA VAL A 549 -9.62 -12.48 -2.57
C VAL A 549 -9.08 -11.67 -1.40
N PHE A 550 -8.60 -10.45 -1.66
CA PHE A 550 -8.13 -9.53 -0.62
C PHE A 550 -9.32 -9.09 0.27
N SER A 551 -10.45 -8.74 -0.33
CA SER A 551 -11.69 -8.39 0.39
C SER A 551 -12.33 -9.57 1.16
N LEU A 552 -12.00 -10.83 0.84
CA LEU A 552 -12.39 -12.00 1.63
C LEU A 552 -11.44 -12.30 2.80
N MET A 553 -10.14 -12.07 2.61
CA MET A 553 -9.10 -12.31 3.61
C MET A 553 -9.01 -11.18 4.65
N VAL A 554 -8.98 -9.91 4.23
CA VAL A 554 -8.82 -8.76 5.13
C VAL A 554 -9.87 -8.75 6.25
N PRO A 555 -11.19 -8.99 6.03
CA PRO A 555 -12.14 -9.07 7.13
C PRO A 555 -11.94 -10.27 8.07
N ASN A 556 -11.43 -11.39 7.54
CA ASN A 556 -11.17 -12.59 8.37
C ASN A 556 -9.94 -12.42 9.27
N PHE A 557 -8.91 -11.71 8.81
CA PHE A 557 -7.72 -11.40 9.61
C PHE A 557 -7.90 -10.15 10.47
N ALA A 558 -8.64 -9.13 10.01
CA ALA A 558 -8.97 -7.95 10.80
C ALA A 558 -9.78 -8.31 12.06
N TYR A 559 -10.58 -9.38 12.05
CA TYR A 559 -11.23 -9.92 13.25
C TYR A 559 -10.27 -10.48 14.31
N MET A 560 -8.97 -10.66 13.99
CA MET A 560 -7.93 -11.13 14.92
C MET A 560 -6.87 -10.06 15.23
N ILE A 561 -6.82 -8.95 14.48
CA ILE A 561 -5.78 -7.90 14.58
C ILE A 561 -6.43 -6.57 14.95
N ALA A 562 -7.18 -6.57 16.05
CA ALA A 562 -8.05 -5.46 16.40
C ALA A 562 -7.65 -4.90 17.77
N TYR A 563 -6.66 -4.00 17.76
CA TYR A 563 -6.28 -3.12 18.85
C TYR A 563 -5.81 -1.77 18.28
N PRO A 564 -6.21 -0.66 18.90
CA PRO A 564 -5.23 0.33 19.35
C PRO A 564 -5.35 0.54 20.86
N ALA A 565 -4.21 0.71 21.52
CA ALA A 565 -4.17 0.91 22.96
C ALA A 565 -4.70 2.30 23.33
N VAL A 566 -5.71 2.33 24.20
CA VAL A 566 -5.91 3.48 25.09
C VAL A 566 -5.00 3.23 26.28
N HIS A 567 -3.94 4.01 26.42
CA HIS A 567 -3.19 4.04 27.67
C HIS A 567 -4.14 4.48 28.78
N THR A 568 -4.30 3.63 29.79
CA THR A 568 -4.98 3.97 31.04
C THR A 568 -4.16 5.02 31.76
N ILE A 569 -4.51 6.29 31.57
CA ILE A 569 -4.22 7.33 32.56
C ILE A 569 -5.15 7.05 33.74
N SER A 570 -4.57 6.96 34.93
CA SER A 570 -5.26 6.80 36.21
C SER A 570 -6.29 7.91 36.41
N TRP A 571 -7.46 7.52 36.92
CA TRP A 571 -8.40 8.38 37.65
C TRP A 571 -8.39 7.95 39.11
#